data_AF-A0A8T9SFC4-F1
#
_entry.id   AF-A0A8T9SFC4-F1
#
_cell.length_a   1.000
_cell.length_b   1.000
_cell.length_c   1.000
_cell.angle_alpha   90.00
_cell.angle_beta   90.00
_cell.angle_gamma   90.00
#
_symmetry.space_group_name_H-M   'P 1'
#
loop_
_entity.id
_entity.type
_entity.pdbx_description
1 polymer ?
#
loop_
_entity_poly.entity_id
_entity_poly.type
_entity_poly.pdbx_seq_one_letter_code
_entity_poly.pdbx_strand_id
1 'polypeptide(L)'
;MRFSLAAFRGRVAVLSFLLSLAGLAARAQQAGDTTSVNCGPPLPRMLCVDLDGRPSVDEAAGPFTYQWQMGDGTTLTGPTVTHCYKERKNYVVQLDVIVDKTGEIRRGQKYIPVNLVQQDVIDFTASTARVRVGQPVSFASPEAQLLSCNNVQYVWDFRDGTVKQGRTAEHVFRRPGTYQVRFSMRGYGSAACIASHCVSREIVVEP
;
A
#
# COMPACT_ATOMS: atom_id res chain seq x y z
N MET A 1 -10.34 -70.39 0.25
CA MET A 1 -10.24 -69.92 -1.16
C MET A 1 -8.88 -69.19 -1.26
N ARG A 2 -7.75 -69.72 -1.79
CA ARG A 2 -7.41 -70.22 -3.16
C ARG A 2 -7.97 -69.28 -4.23
N PHE A 3 -7.25 -68.60 -5.14
CA PHE A 3 -5.97 -68.78 -5.88
C PHE A 3 -5.33 -67.38 -6.14
N SER A 4 -4.01 -67.14 -6.10
CA SER A 4 -2.91 -67.36 -7.09
C SER A 4 -3.01 -66.61 -8.43
N LEU A 5 -1.96 -65.82 -8.74
CA LEU A 5 -1.29 -65.56 -10.05
C LEU A 5 -0.43 -64.28 -9.91
N ALA A 6 0.77 -64.09 -10.47
CA ALA A 6 1.90 -64.93 -10.83
C ALA A 6 3.07 -63.95 -11.12
N ALA A 7 4.29 -64.39 -10.86
CA ALA A 7 5.51 -63.68 -11.21
C ALA A 7 5.77 -63.73 -12.73
N PHE A 8 6.28 -62.64 -13.31
CA PHE A 8 6.91 -62.65 -14.63
C PHE A 8 8.37 -62.20 -14.51
N ARG A 9 9.30 -63.13 -14.75
CA ARG A 9 10.72 -62.87 -14.97
C ARG A 9 10.95 -62.66 -16.46
N GLY A 10 11.52 -61.51 -16.84
CA GLY A 10 12.07 -61.25 -18.17
C GLY A 10 13.50 -60.72 -18.04
N ARG A 11 14.44 -61.32 -18.80
CA ARG A 11 15.88 -61.07 -18.79
C ARG A 11 16.27 -59.97 -19.80
N VAL A 12 17.28 -59.18 -19.41
CA VAL A 12 18.33 -58.52 -20.22
C VAL A 12 17.92 -57.39 -21.19
N ALA A 13 18.36 -56.16 -20.87
CA ALA A 13 19.17 -55.31 -21.75
C ALA A 13 19.77 -54.16 -20.92
N VAL A 14 21.11 -54.07 -20.91
CA VAL A 14 21.86 -52.91 -20.42
C VAL A 14 21.63 -51.78 -21.42
N LEU A 15 20.97 -50.71 -21.00
CA LEU A 15 20.87 -49.46 -21.75
C LEU A 15 21.29 -48.32 -20.82
N SER A 16 22.53 -47.91 -21.00
CA SER A 16 23.10 -46.68 -20.46
C SER A 16 22.28 -45.50 -20.96
N PHE A 17 21.40 -44.96 -20.12
CA PHE A 17 20.72 -43.70 -20.38
C PHE A 17 21.36 -42.62 -19.49
N LEU A 18 22.19 -41.80 -20.12
CA LEU A 18 22.61 -40.49 -19.62
C LEU A 18 21.37 -39.61 -19.47
N LEU A 19 20.68 -39.67 -18.33
CA LEU A 19 19.72 -38.64 -17.98
C LEU A 19 20.46 -37.44 -17.39
N SER A 20 20.72 -36.49 -18.29
CA SER A 20 20.77 -35.06 -18.03
C SER A 20 20.08 -34.67 -16.71
N LEU A 21 20.86 -34.09 -15.79
CA LEU A 21 20.35 -33.23 -14.72
C LEU A 21 19.68 -32.02 -15.39
N ALA A 22 18.45 -32.22 -15.87
CA ALA A 22 17.55 -31.11 -16.16
C ALA A 22 17.30 -30.42 -14.82
N GLY A 23 17.92 -29.26 -14.65
CA GLY A 23 17.72 -28.41 -13.48
C GLY A 23 16.23 -28.26 -13.21
N LEU A 24 15.84 -28.55 -11.97
CA LEU A 24 14.57 -28.15 -11.41
C LEU A 24 14.55 -26.61 -11.38
N ALA A 25 14.27 -25.99 -12.52
CA ALA A 25 13.67 -24.68 -12.54
C ALA A 25 12.29 -24.86 -11.91
N ALA A 26 12.21 -24.56 -10.61
CA ALA A 26 10.96 -24.51 -9.88
C ALA A 26 9.96 -23.71 -10.71
N ARG A 27 8.91 -24.38 -11.18
CA ARG A 27 7.72 -23.72 -11.72
C ARG A 27 7.17 -22.87 -10.58
N ALA A 28 7.39 -21.57 -10.63
CA ALA A 28 6.59 -20.61 -9.89
C ALA A 28 5.17 -20.69 -10.48
N GLN A 29 4.33 -21.53 -9.87
CA GLN A 29 2.96 -21.73 -10.28
C GLN A 29 2.19 -20.43 -10.00
N GLN A 30 1.71 -19.81 -11.07
CA GLN A 30 0.86 -18.62 -11.03
C GLN A 30 -0.35 -18.86 -10.12
N ALA A 31 -0.53 -17.93 -9.19
CA ALA A 31 -1.84 -17.50 -8.72
C ALA A 31 -1.66 -16.05 -8.27
N GLY A 32 -2.55 -15.14 -8.66
CA GLY A 32 -2.49 -13.73 -8.25
C GLY A 32 -2.15 -12.80 -9.40
N ASP A 33 -3.14 -12.56 -10.26
CA ASP A 33 -3.28 -11.44 -11.19
C ASP A 33 -2.02 -10.56 -11.40
N THR A 34 -1.15 -11.03 -12.31
CA THR A 34 -0.08 -10.23 -12.92
C THR A 34 -0.62 -9.32 -14.04
N THR A 35 -1.92 -9.41 -14.35
CA THR A 35 -2.59 -8.73 -15.47
C THR A 35 -3.27 -7.41 -15.09
N SER A 36 -3.50 -7.13 -13.81
CA SER A 36 -3.88 -5.79 -13.37
C SER A 36 -2.73 -4.81 -13.66
N VAL A 37 -2.97 -3.97 -14.67
CA VAL A 37 -2.04 -2.92 -15.13
C VAL A 37 -1.90 -1.84 -14.06
N ASN A 38 -2.99 -1.53 -13.35
CA ASN A 38 -3.02 -0.46 -12.36
C ASN A 38 -3.49 -0.98 -11.01
N CYS A 39 -2.55 -0.97 -10.08
CA CYS A 39 -2.87 -1.02 -8.66
C CYS A 39 -3.71 0.20 -8.25
N GLY A 40 -4.47 0.06 -7.17
CA GLY A 40 -5.17 1.18 -6.58
C GLY A 40 -4.21 2.30 -6.15
N PRO A 41 -4.74 3.51 -5.85
CA PRO A 41 -3.91 4.55 -5.27
C PRO A 41 -3.22 4.00 -4.00
N PRO A 42 -2.03 4.53 -3.65
CA PRO A 42 -1.43 4.21 -2.36
C PRO A 42 -2.48 4.35 -1.27
N LEU A 43 -2.54 3.41 -0.33
CA LEU A 43 -3.35 3.55 0.88
C LEU A 43 -2.42 4.17 1.92
N PRO A 44 -2.38 5.51 2.02
CA PRO A 44 -1.45 6.17 2.89
C PRO A 44 -2.05 6.14 4.28
N ARG A 45 -1.18 6.31 5.25
CA ARG A 45 -1.57 6.48 6.63
C ARG A 45 -2.29 7.83 6.79
N MET A 46 -3.62 7.86 6.67
CA MET A 46 -4.39 9.08 6.91
C MET A 46 -5.71 8.85 7.65
N LEU A 47 -5.90 9.63 8.72
CA LEU A 47 -7.20 9.71 9.39
C LEU A 47 -7.90 10.98 8.92
N CYS A 48 -8.92 10.80 8.08
CA CYS A 48 -9.81 11.88 7.68
C CYS A 48 -10.89 12.06 8.74
N VAL A 49 -11.13 13.30 9.14
CA VAL A 49 -12.21 13.70 10.05
C VAL A 49 -13.08 14.73 9.36
N ASP A 50 -14.39 14.53 9.46
CA ASP A 50 -15.39 15.51 9.07
C ASP A 50 -15.81 16.31 10.30
N LEU A 51 -15.83 17.63 10.14
CA LEU A 51 -16.14 18.57 11.21
C LEU A 51 -17.30 19.46 10.75
N ASP A 52 -18.29 19.62 11.63
CA ASP A 52 -19.44 20.48 11.42
C ASP A 52 -19.50 21.53 12.53
N GLY A 53 -19.34 22.79 12.13
CA GLY A 53 -19.36 23.95 13.01
C GLY A 53 -20.74 24.55 13.19
N ARG A 54 -21.72 24.20 12.35
CA ARG A 54 -23.08 24.78 12.38
C ARG A 54 -23.77 24.64 13.74
N PRO A 55 -23.66 23.51 14.47
CA PRO A 55 -24.25 23.39 15.81
C PRO A 55 -23.67 24.34 16.87
N SER A 56 -22.60 25.09 16.55
CA SER A 56 -21.95 26.02 17.49
C SER A 56 -22.61 27.40 17.56
N VAL A 57 -23.61 27.65 16.72
CA VAL A 57 -24.31 28.94 16.62
C VAL A 57 -25.81 28.75 16.56
N ASP A 58 -26.55 29.80 16.93
CA ASP A 58 -27.95 29.94 16.53
C ASP A 58 -28.00 30.54 15.12
N GLU A 59 -28.53 29.79 14.16
CA GLU A 59 -28.63 30.20 12.75
C GLU A 59 -29.42 31.52 12.59
N ALA A 60 -30.35 31.82 13.51
CA ALA A 60 -31.13 33.05 13.49
C ALA A 60 -30.31 34.30 13.91
N ALA A 61 -29.17 34.12 14.58
CA ALA A 61 -28.35 35.23 15.10
C ALA A 61 -27.50 35.93 14.02
N GLY A 62 -27.47 35.42 12.79
CA GLY A 62 -26.93 36.13 11.63
C GLY A 62 -26.00 35.27 10.76
N PRO A 63 -25.41 35.86 9.71
CA PRO A 63 -24.39 35.18 8.93
C PRO A 63 -23.11 35.03 9.75
N PHE A 64 -22.48 33.86 9.66
CA PHE A 64 -21.25 33.52 10.36
C PHE A 64 -20.19 33.03 9.38
N THR A 65 -18.96 33.46 9.64
CA THR A 65 -17.78 32.90 9.01
C THR A 65 -17.11 31.91 9.95
N TYR A 66 -16.79 30.72 9.46
CA TYR A 66 -16.14 29.65 10.22
C TYR A 66 -14.70 29.51 9.76
N GLN A 67 -13.76 29.58 10.70
CA GLN A 67 -12.34 29.35 10.47
C GLN A 67 -11.84 28.23 11.38
N TRP A 68 -11.25 27.20 10.77
CA TRP A 68 -10.73 26.03 11.45
C TRP A 68 -9.21 26.05 11.46
N GLN A 69 -8.61 25.82 12.61
CA GLN A 69 -7.17 25.59 12.74
C GLN A 69 -6.99 24.13 13.15
N MET A 70 -6.34 23.34 12.29
CA MET A 70 -6.33 21.88 12.44
C MET A 70 -5.25 21.35 13.40
N GLY A 71 -4.41 22.24 13.94
CA GLY A 71 -3.32 21.89 14.86
C GLY A 71 -2.07 21.31 14.19
N ASP A 72 -2.07 21.15 12.86
CA ASP A 72 -0.93 20.73 12.03
C ASP A 72 -0.37 21.86 11.14
N GLY A 73 -0.84 23.10 11.36
CA GLY A 73 -0.53 24.27 10.54
C GLY A 73 -1.55 24.54 9.43
N THR A 74 -2.46 23.61 9.13
CA THR A 74 -3.52 23.80 8.14
C THR A 74 -4.64 24.68 8.72
N THR A 75 -5.10 25.63 7.90
CA THR A 75 -6.30 26.44 8.17
C THR A 75 -7.34 26.17 7.09
N LEU A 76 -8.59 25.94 7.49
CA LEU A 76 -9.72 25.71 6.59
C LEU A 76 -10.84 26.70 6.89
N THR A 77 -11.70 26.96 5.90
CA THR A 77 -12.86 27.85 6.05
C THR A 77 -14.13 27.16 5.59
N GLY A 78 -15.24 27.52 6.23
CA GLY A 78 -16.56 27.02 5.89
C GLY A 78 -17.26 26.27 7.04
N PRO A 79 -18.60 26.16 6.97
CA PRO A 79 -19.42 25.59 8.03
C PRO A 79 -19.12 24.11 8.30
N THR A 80 -18.71 23.38 7.25
CA THR A 80 -18.30 21.98 7.32
C THR A 80 -16.97 21.82 6.60
N VAL A 81 -16.04 21.08 7.19
CA VAL A 81 -14.73 20.82 6.59
C VAL A 81 -14.33 19.36 6.76
N THR A 82 -13.58 18.84 5.80
CA THR A 82 -12.91 17.54 5.87
C THR A 82 -11.41 17.76 5.93
N HIS A 83 -10.73 17.15 6.89
CA HIS A 83 -9.27 17.22 7.01
C HIS A 83 -8.65 15.85 7.27
N CYS A 84 -7.53 15.55 6.63
CA CYS A 84 -6.86 14.26 6.74
C CYS A 84 -5.46 14.39 7.37
N TYR A 85 -5.28 13.80 8.54
CA TYR A 85 -4.02 13.81 9.28
C TYR A 85 -3.11 12.66 8.88
N LYS A 86 -1.84 12.97 8.60
CA LYS A 86 -0.84 11.99 8.13
C LYS A 86 0.11 11.48 9.22
N GLU A 87 0.27 12.23 10.30
CA GLU A 87 1.20 11.88 11.39
C GLU A 87 0.46 11.39 12.63
N ARG A 88 1.10 10.49 13.37
CA ARG A 88 0.61 10.06 14.67
C ARG A 88 0.89 11.15 15.68
N LYS A 89 -0.12 11.94 15.95
CA LYS A 89 -0.06 13.01 16.94
C LYS A 89 -1.45 13.28 17.46
N ASN A 90 -1.55 13.80 18.68
CA ASN A 90 -2.81 14.38 19.13
C ASN A 90 -2.90 15.79 18.57
N TYR A 91 -3.93 16.07 17.78
CA TYR A 91 -4.15 17.39 17.22
C TYR A 91 -5.23 18.11 18.01
N VAL A 92 -5.00 19.39 18.25
CA VAL A 92 -5.98 20.30 18.83
C VAL A 92 -6.60 21.05 17.67
N VAL A 93 -7.89 20.79 17.43
CA VAL A 93 -8.67 21.52 16.43
C VAL A 93 -9.31 22.71 17.11
N GLN A 94 -9.09 23.90 16.58
CA GLN A 94 -9.74 25.12 17.02
C GLN A 94 -10.73 25.58 15.95
N LEU A 95 -11.94 25.95 16.38
CA LEU A 95 -12.95 26.59 15.58
C LEU A 95 -13.11 28.03 16.07
N ASP A 96 -12.84 28.99 15.17
CA ASP A 96 -13.18 30.38 15.35
C ASP A 96 -14.44 30.67 14.52
N VAL A 97 -15.52 31.05 15.20
CA VAL A 97 -16.76 31.52 14.59
C VAL A 97 -16.79 33.03 14.67
N ILE A 98 -16.89 33.68 13.51
CA ILE A 98 -16.90 35.14 13.37
C ILE A 98 -18.31 35.57 13.01
N VAL A 99 -18.86 36.51 13.78
CA VAL A 99 -20.16 37.13 13.49
C VAL A 99 -19.95 38.25 12.48
N ASP A 100 -20.41 38.10 11.24
CA ASP A 100 -20.03 39.02 10.16
C ASP A 100 -20.50 40.47 10.41
N LYS A 101 -21.62 40.62 11.14
CA LYS A 101 -22.19 41.95 11.46
C LYS A 101 -21.38 42.74 12.49
N THR A 102 -20.73 42.05 13.44
CA THR A 102 -20.05 42.70 14.58
C THR A 102 -18.54 42.49 14.56
N GLY A 103 -18.04 41.54 13.77
CA GLY A 103 -16.66 41.08 13.81
C GLY A 103 -16.31 40.32 15.10
N GLU A 104 -17.29 40.00 15.95
CA GLU A 104 -17.06 39.27 17.19
C GLU A 104 -16.57 37.86 16.88
N ILE A 105 -15.53 37.42 17.58
CA ILE A 105 -14.91 36.10 17.40
C ILE A 105 -15.21 35.23 18.63
N ARG A 106 -15.97 34.16 18.41
CA ARG A 106 -16.23 33.11 19.41
C ARG A 106 -15.34 31.91 19.11
N ARG A 107 -14.57 31.46 20.11
CA ARG A 107 -13.60 30.37 19.94
C ARG A 107 -14.05 29.11 20.68
N GLY A 108 -13.94 27.97 20.02
CA GLY A 108 -14.11 26.63 20.59
C GLY A 108 -12.92 25.75 20.25
N GLN A 109 -12.63 24.76 21.09
CA GLN A 109 -11.56 23.79 20.86
C GLN A 109 -12.07 22.36 21.03
N LYS A 110 -11.56 21.45 20.21
CA LYS A 110 -11.84 20.01 20.26
C LYS A 110 -10.55 19.23 20.08
N TYR A 111 -10.31 18.27 20.96
CA TYR A 111 -9.19 17.34 20.83
C TYR A 111 -9.57 16.22 19.87
N ILE A 112 -8.72 15.98 18.87
CA ILE A 112 -8.84 14.84 17.96
C ILE A 112 -7.64 13.92 18.21
N PRO A 113 -7.83 12.78 18.90
CA PRO A 113 -6.78 11.77 19.02
C PRO A 113 -6.62 11.07 17.66
N VAL A 114 -5.53 11.36 16.95
CA VAL A 114 -5.24 10.70 15.68
C VAL A 114 -4.41 9.45 15.95
N ASN A 115 -5.11 8.31 16.06
CA ASN A 115 -4.48 7.01 16.20
C ASN A 115 -4.40 6.26 14.87
N LEU A 116 -3.30 6.44 14.16
CA LEU A 116 -3.05 5.78 12.89
C LEU A 116 -2.53 4.32 13.01
N VAL A 117 -2.76 3.62 14.14
CA VAL A 117 -2.37 2.19 14.31
C VAL A 117 -3.37 1.26 13.66
N GLN A 118 -4.63 1.71 13.52
CA GLN A 118 -5.75 0.86 13.13
C GLN A 118 -6.17 1.02 11.66
N GLN A 119 -5.22 1.29 10.77
CA GLN A 119 -5.47 1.31 9.33
C GLN A 119 -4.46 0.46 8.57
N ASP A 120 -4.95 -0.11 7.47
CA ASP A 120 -4.13 -0.76 6.46
C ASP A 120 -3.29 0.29 5.75
N VAL A 121 -1.99 0.03 5.63
CA VAL A 121 -1.04 0.92 4.97
C VAL A 121 -0.36 0.16 3.86
N ILE A 122 -0.47 0.69 2.66
CA ILE A 122 0.02 0.03 1.44
C ILE A 122 0.69 1.10 0.62
N ASP A 123 1.94 1.33 0.99
CA ASP A 123 2.77 2.34 0.38
C ASP A 123 4.25 1.94 0.40
N PHE A 124 5.04 2.57 -0.46
CA PHE A 124 6.48 2.41 -0.48
C PHE A 124 7.21 3.69 -0.87
N THR A 125 8.51 3.74 -0.62
CA THR A 125 9.39 4.79 -1.12
C THR A 125 10.41 4.20 -2.08
N ALA A 126 10.82 5.00 -3.05
CA ALA A 126 11.99 4.74 -3.89
C ALA A 126 13.03 5.84 -3.61
N SER A 127 14.31 5.50 -3.63
CA SER A 127 15.39 6.48 -3.40
C SER A 127 15.40 7.61 -4.43
N THR A 128 14.90 7.35 -5.64
CA THR A 128 14.69 8.33 -6.70
C THR A 128 13.57 7.87 -7.63
N ALA A 129 12.87 8.81 -8.26
CA ALA A 129 11.93 8.53 -9.35
C ALA A 129 12.60 8.55 -10.74
N ARG A 130 13.86 8.99 -10.83
CA ARG A 130 14.63 9.12 -12.07
C ARG A 130 16.04 8.57 -11.86
N VAL A 131 16.49 7.70 -12.77
CA VAL A 131 17.77 7.00 -12.66
C VAL A 131 18.36 6.75 -14.04
N ARG A 132 19.69 6.59 -14.16
CA ARG A 132 20.30 6.13 -15.42
C ARG A 132 20.38 4.62 -15.50
N VAL A 133 20.45 4.07 -16.70
CA VAL A 133 20.70 2.63 -16.91
C VAL A 133 21.91 2.17 -16.09
N GLY A 134 21.77 1.05 -15.40
CA GLY A 134 22.85 0.46 -14.60
C GLY A 134 23.03 1.03 -13.19
N GLN A 135 22.34 2.12 -12.83
CA GLN A 135 22.37 2.63 -11.45
C GLN A 135 21.33 1.91 -10.56
N PRO A 136 21.67 1.62 -9.29
CA PRO A 136 20.75 0.99 -8.36
C PRO A 136 19.71 1.99 -7.83
N VAL A 137 18.48 1.51 -7.67
CA VAL A 137 17.39 2.17 -6.96
C VAL A 137 17.01 1.31 -5.77
N SER A 138 16.93 1.94 -4.59
CA SER A 138 16.50 1.27 -3.36
C SER A 138 15.02 1.55 -3.12
N PHE A 139 14.28 0.51 -2.77
CA PHE A 139 12.85 0.53 -2.50
C PHE A 139 12.59 0.05 -1.08
N ALA A 140 11.70 0.72 -0.35
CA ALA A 140 11.38 0.39 1.03
C ALA A 140 9.91 0.58 1.34
N SER A 141 9.36 -0.31 2.18
CA SER A 141 7.98 -0.28 2.66
C SER A 141 7.93 -0.42 4.20
N PRO A 142 8.53 0.53 4.95
CA PRO A 142 8.71 0.40 6.41
C PRO A 142 7.39 0.47 7.18
N GLU A 143 6.38 1.11 6.61
CA GLU A 143 5.05 1.27 7.24
C GLU A 143 4.01 0.30 6.67
N ALA A 144 4.36 -0.49 5.66
CA ALA A 144 3.41 -1.39 5.03
C ALA A 144 2.90 -2.45 6.02
N GLN A 145 1.59 -2.46 6.21
CA GLN A 145 0.89 -3.37 7.13
C GLN A 145 -0.54 -3.59 6.65
N LEU A 146 -1.05 -4.79 6.88
CA LEU A 146 -2.45 -5.11 6.70
C LEU A 146 -2.96 -5.76 7.99
N LEU A 147 -3.80 -5.06 8.74
CA LEU A 147 -4.16 -5.43 10.11
C LEU A 147 -5.10 -6.64 10.16
N SER A 148 -5.95 -6.80 9.16
CA SER A 148 -6.84 -7.94 9.03
C SER A 148 -6.16 -9.17 8.41
N CYS A 149 -4.90 -9.06 8.00
CA CYS A 149 -4.20 -10.11 7.26
C CYS A 149 -3.12 -10.76 8.11
N ASN A 150 -3.09 -12.09 8.09
CA ASN A 150 -1.99 -12.88 8.64
C ASN A 150 -1.10 -13.42 7.51
N ASN A 151 0.16 -13.75 7.83
CA ASN A 151 1.13 -14.36 6.91
C ASN A 151 1.28 -13.59 5.59
N VAL A 152 1.51 -12.28 5.68
CA VAL A 152 1.64 -11.41 4.52
C VAL A 152 3.05 -11.49 3.92
N GLN A 153 3.12 -11.78 2.62
CA GLN A 153 4.33 -11.64 1.82
C GLN A 153 4.35 -10.30 1.09
N TYR A 154 5.55 -9.74 0.96
CA TYR A 154 5.84 -8.51 0.25
C TYR A 154 6.50 -8.85 -1.08
N VAL A 155 5.88 -8.43 -2.18
CA VAL A 155 6.34 -8.76 -3.54
C VAL A 155 6.49 -7.47 -4.35
N TRP A 156 7.66 -7.32 -4.96
CA TRP A 156 8.03 -6.24 -5.87
C TRP A 156 8.03 -6.78 -7.29
N ASP A 157 7.28 -6.17 -8.19
CA ASP A 157 7.33 -6.39 -9.63
C ASP A 157 7.84 -5.12 -10.31
N PHE A 158 9.06 -5.18 -10.86
CA PHE A 158 9.72 -4.02 -11.47
C PHE A 158 9.26 -3.76 -12.91
N ARG A 159 8.37 -4.59 -13.47
CA ARG A 159 7.86 -4.51 -14.84
C ARG A 159 8.94 -4.63 -15.93
N ASP A 160 10.14 -5.10 -15.58
CA ASP A 160 11.21 -5.45 -16.50
C ASP A 160 11.41 -6.97 -16.63
N GLY A 161 10.49 -7.75 -16.05
CA GLY A 161 10.57 -9.21 -15.91
C GLY A 161 11.17 -9.67 -14.57
N THR A 162 11.68 -8.76 -13.75
CA THR A 162 12.23 -9.08 -12.43
C THR A 162 11.17 -8.95 -11.34
N VAL A 163 11.11 -9.96 -10.47
CA VAL A 163 10.31 -9.95 -9.24
C VAL A 163 11.21 -10.19 -8.04
N LYS A 164 11.00 -9.44 -6.95
CA LYS A 164 11.72 -9.61 -5.68
C LYS A 164 10.75 -9.71 -4.51
N GLN A 165 11.24 -10.24 -3.39
CA GLN A 165 10.47 -10.36 -2.15
C GLN A 165 11.18 -9.65 -1.00
N GLY A 166 10.40 -9.23 -0.01
CA GLY A 166 10.90 -8.59 1.21
C GLY A 166 10.34 -7.18 1.39
N ARG A 167 10.52 -6.61 2.59
CA ARG A 167 10.05 -5.25 2.91
C ARG A 167 10.89 -4.16 2.24
N THR A 168 12.10 -4.51 1.84
CA THR A 168 13.01 -3.68 1.07
C THR A 168 13.48 -4.46 -0.16
N ALA A 169 13.84 -3.74 -1.21
CA ALA A 169 14.46 -4.31 -2.40
C ALA A 169 15.41 -3.28 -3.02
N GLU A 170 16.50 -3.75 -3.61
CA GLU A 170 17.33 -2.95 -4.50
C GLU A 170 17.18 -3.47 -5.91
N HIS A 171 17.15 -2.60 -6.92
CA HIS A 171 17.02 -3.01 -8.32
C HIS A 171 17.80 -2.13 -9.27
N VAL A 172 18.27 -2.73 -10.37
CA VAL A 172 19.03 -2.05 -11.43
C VAL A 172 18.34 -2.30 -12.77
N PHE A 173 17.86 -1.23 -13.39
CA PHE A 173 17.23 -1.29 -14.70
C PHE A 173 18.30 -1.32 -15.81
N ARG A 174 18.14 -2.24 -16.76
CA ARG A 174 19.11 -2.49 -17.85
C ARG A 174 18.74 -1.84 -19.18
N ARG A 175 17.53 -1.30 -19.28
CA ARG A 175 17.04 -0.66 -20.49
C ARG A 175 16.40 0.67 -20.11
N PRO A 176 16.55 1.72 -20.94
CA PRO A 176 15.83 2.96 -20.72
C PRO A 176 14.34 2.74 -20.94
N GLY A 177 13.52 3.53 -20.25
CA GLY A 177 12.08 3.38 -20.29
C GLY A 177 11.40 3.88 -19.02
N THR A 178 10.08 3.84 -19.02
CA THR A 178 9.27 4.20 -17.86
C THR A 178 8.69 2.92 -17.27
N TYR A 179 9.02 2.64 -16.01
CA TYR A 179 8.65 1.41 -15.30
C TYR A 179 7.65 1.72 -14.20
N GLN A 180 6.47 1.10 -14.26
CA GLN A 180 5.45 1.17 -13.20
C GLN A 180 5.73 0.12 -12.13
N VAL A 181 6.74 0.36 -11.28
CA VAL A 181 7.14 -0.54 -10.20
C VAL A 181 5.95 -0.78 -9.28
N ARG A 182 5.59 -2.06 -9.14
CA ARG A 182 4.45 -2.51 -8.33
C ARG A 182 4.95 -3.14 -7.04
N PHE A 183 4.42 -2.65 -5.93
CA PHE A 183 4.54 -3.29 -4.63
C PHE A 183 3.21 -3.94 -4.27
N SER A 184 3.22 -5.19 -3.84
CA SER A 184 2.03 -5.92 -3.46
C SER A 184 2.21 -6.67 -2.15
N MET A 185 1.15 -6.71 -1.37
CA MET A 185 1.04 -7.45 -0.12
C MET A 185 0.03 -8.57 -0.33
N ARG A 186 0.44 -9.81 -0.05
CA ARG A 186 -0.41 -10.98 -0.23
C ARG A 186 -0.38 -11.89 0.98
N GLY A 187 -1.54 -12.16 1.57
CA GLY A 187 -1.67 -13.17 2.61
C GLY A 187 -1.64 -14.59 2.03
N TYR A 188 -1.14 -15.56 2.79
CA TYR A 188 -1.17 -16.99 2.46
C TYR A 188 -1.77 -17.84 3.60
N GLY A 189 -2.41 -18.95 3.25
CA GLY A 189 -3.03 -19.89 4.19
C GLY A 189 -4.53 -19.66 4.43
N SER A 190 -5.11 -20.40 5.39
CA SER A 190 -6.55 -20.37 5.71
C SER A 190 -7.06 -19.04 6.33
N ALA A 191 -6.14 -18.13 6.65
CA ALA A 191 -6.41 -16.75 7.08
C ALA A 191 -5.79 -15.70 6.12
N ALA A 192 -5.57 -16.10 4.86
CA ALA A 192 -5.04 -15.21 3.83
C ALA A 192 -6.00 -14.06 3.55
N CYS A 193 -5.43 -12.87 3.35
CA CYS A 193 -6.20 -11.81 2.71
C CYS A 193 -6.52 -12.18 1.27
N ILE A 194 -7.82 -12.37 1.02
CA ILE A 194 -8.39 -12.74 -0.28
C ILE A 194 -8.19 -11.59 -1.28
N ALA A 195 -8.12 -10.34 -0.79
CA ALA A 195 -7.79 -9.18 -1.60
C ALA A 195 -6.27 -9.10 -1.86
N SER A 196 -5.89 -9.06 -3.14
CA SER A 196 -4.54 -8.61 -3.52
C SER A 196 -4.50 -7.10 -3.36
N HIS A 197 -3.73 -6.63 -2.40
CA HIS A 197 -3.50 -5.21 -2.27
C HIS A 197 -2.17 -4.85 -2.92
N CYS A 198 -2.18 -3.78 -3.71
CA CYS A 198 -0.97 -3.30 -4.34
C CYS A 198 -1.03 -1.81 -4.59
N VAL A 199 0.15 -1.23 -4.83
CA VAL A 199 0.38 0.16 -5.18
C VAL A 199 1.49 0.19 -6.24
N SER A 200 1.43 1.15 -7.16
CA SER A 200 2.44 1.35 -8.20
C SER A 200 3.04 2.75 -8.14
N ARG A 201 4.32 2.88 -8.48
CA ARG A 201 4.98 4.16 -8.75
C ARG A 201 5.81 4.09 -10.02
N GLU A 202 5.86 5.23 -10.68
CA GLU A 202 6.65 5.41 -11.89
C GLU A 202 8.14 5.64 -11.56
N ILE A 203 9.01 4.91 -12.25
CA ILE A 203 10.46 5.14 -12.29
C ILE A 203 10.86 5.38 -13.74
N VAL A 204 11.43 6.55 -14.02
CA VAL A 204 11.97 6.88 -15.34
C VAL A 204 13.44 6.50 -15.39
N VAL A 205 13.79 5.64 -16.34
CA VAL A 205 15.15 5.19 -16.60
C VAL A 205 15.65 5.88 -17.85
N GLU A 206 16.60 6.77 -17.66
CA GLU A 206 17.28 7.50 -18.72
C GLU A 206 18.46 6.68 -19.25
N PRO A 207 18.86 6.86 -20.52
CA PRO A 207 20.02 6.19 -21.11
C PRO A 207 21.31 6.31 -20.28
#